data_AF-A0A914AF24-F1
#
_entry.id   AF-A0A914AF24-F1
#
_cell.length_a   1.000
_cell.length_b   1.000
_cell.length_c   1.000
_cell.angle_alpha   90.00
_cell.angle_beta   90.00
_cell.angle_gamma   90.00
#
_symmetry.space_group_name_H-M   'P 1'
#
loop_
_entity.id
_entity.type
_entity.pdbx_description
1 polymer ?
#
loop_
_entity_poly.entity_id
_entity_poly.type
_entity_poly.pdbx_seq_one_letter_code
_entity_poly.pdbx_strand_id
1 'polypeptide(L)'
;MTPEGASVTIESLVQGRYVKFLNNFGYVNPSEDTLVPEAFSHFTYHESNGEILVTDLQGVYNQTRYVFTDPAIHSIEIPRYTFGHYGPTDLGVFGVMKFFQNHKCNLLCDGLRIPEVSKVSDYWKEDLHRVTDSVEFKSDSTYTYELQNVGLPAQRIQELHNNVAETLALSGRHGKQLNGTR
;
A
#
# COMPACT_ATOMS: atom_id res chain seq x y z
N MET A 1 -30.20 -11.12 -1.62
CA MET A 1 -31.02 -9.97 -1.17
C MET A 1 -30.28 -9.33 -0.01
N THR A 2 -30.15 -8.01 0.01
CA THR A 2 -29.55 -7.26 1.11
C THR A 2 -30.41 -7.43 2.37
N PRO A 3 -29.85 -7.81 3.52
CA PRO A 3 -30.63 -8.01 4.74
C PRO A 3 -31.39 -6.76 5.18
N GLU A 4 -32.52 -6.93 5.84
CA GLU A 4 -33.26 -5.82 6.45
C GLU A 4 -32.40 -5.09 7.48
N GLY A 5 -32.34 -3.76 7.39
CA GLY A 5 -31.50 -2.92 8.26
C GLY A 5 -30.02 -2.84 7.86
N ALA A 6 -29.58 -3.51 6.80
CA ALA A 6 -28.21 -3.37 6.32
C ALA A 6 -27.99 -2.02 5.62
N SER A 7 -26.81 -1.44 5.83
CA SER A 7 -26.35 -0.25 5.10
C SER A 7 -25.57 -0.66 3.85
N VAL A 8 -25.69 0.13 2.78
CA VAL A 8 -24.96 -0.06 1.53
C VAL A 8 -24.35 1.26 1.06
N THR A 9 -23.24 1.15 0.33
CA THR A 9 -22.67 2.25 -0.45
C THR A 9 -23.20 2.18 -1.88
N ILE A 10 -23.38 3.34 -2.51
CA ILE A 10 -23.84 3.44 -3.90
C ILE A 10 -22.91 4.41 -4.63
N GLU A 11 -22.46 4.02 -5.80
CA GLU A 11 -21.66 4.85 -6.69
C GLU A 11 -22.22 4.86 -8.11
N SER A 12 -21.71 5.78 -8.94
CA SER A 12 -22.07 5.80 -10.36
C SER A 12 -21.49 4.60 -11.08
N LEU A 13 -22.25 3.99 -11.99
CA LEU A 13 -21.75 2.88 -12.80
C LEU A 13 -20.52 3.30 -13.61
N VAL A 14 -19.38 2.66 -13.35
CA VAL A 14 -18.17 2.83 -14.14
C VAL A 14 -18.29 2.02 -15.43
N GLN A 15 -18.63 2.68 -16.53
CA GLN A 15 -18.82 2.03 -17.84
C GLN A 15 -17.48 1.66 -18.50
N GLY A 16 -17.32 0.39 -18.87
CA GLY A 16 -16.20 -0.10 -19.67
C GLY A 16 -15.69 -1.46 -19.20
N ARG A 17 -14.53 -1.86 -19.72
CA ARG A 17 -13.85 -3.10 -19.28
C ARG A 17 -13.19 -2.85 -17.94
N TYR A 18 -13.72 -3.49 -16.90
CA TYR A 18 -13.16 -3.41 -15.56
C TYR A 18 -11.84 -4.18 -15.48
N VAL A 19 -10.85 -3.56 -14.87
CA VAL A 19 -9.48 -4.06 -14.74
C VAL A 19 -8.97 -3.77 -13.34
N LYS A 20 -8.34 -4.77 -12.72
CA LYS A 20 -7.47 -4.56 -11.57
C LYS A 20 -6.04 -4.36 -12.05
N PHE A 21 -5.49 -3.16 -11.82
CA PHE A 21 -4.14 -2.82 -12.22
C PHE A 21 -3.14 -3.21 -11.14
N LEU A 22 -3.47 -2.89 -9.89
CA LEU A 22 -2.71 -3.20 -8.69
C LEU A 22 -3.62 -3.88 -7.66
N ASN A 23 -3.06 -4.67 -6.75
CA ASN A 23 -3.79 -5.10 -5.53
C ASN A 23 -3.24 -4.39 -4.28
N ASN A 24 -3.76 -4.74 -3.10
CA ASN A 24 -3.27 -4.21 -1.82
C ASN A 24 -2.06 -4.96 -1.23
N PHE A 25 -1.37 -5.83 -1.98
CA PHE A 25 -0.19 -6.54 -1.52
C PHE A 25 0.84 -6.80 -2.64
N GLY A 26 1.11 -5.78 -3.45
CA GLY A 26 2.23 -5.74 -4.40
C GLY A 26 2.05 -6.52 -5.70
N TYR A 27 0.85 -6.99 -6.02
CA TYR A 27 0.53 -7.46 -7.37
C TYR A 27 0.50 -6.28 -8.34
N VAL A 28 1.13 -6.48 -9.50
CA VAL A 28 1.07 -5.60 -10.66
C VAL A 28 0.57 -6.44 -11.82
N ASN A 29 -0.49 -6.00 -12.49
CA ASN A 29 -1.08 -6.76 -13.60
C ASN A 29 -0.16 -6.74 -14.83
N PRO A 30 0.44 -7.88 -15.23
CA PRO A 30 1.39 -7.92 -16.34
C PRO A 30 0.73 -7.78 -17.72
N SER A 31 -0.60 -7.85 -17.80
CA SER A 31 -1.37 -7.82 -19.04
C SER A 31 -1.92 -6.43 -19.38
N GLU A 32 -1.63 -5.41 -18.56
CA GLU A 32 -2.22 -4.08 -18.65
C GLU A 32 -1.16 -2.99 -18.57
N ASP A 33 -1.49 -1.78 -19.02
CA ASP A 33 -0.62 -0.61 -18.82
C ASP A 33 -0.74 -0.11 -17.37
N THR A 34 0.27 -0.44 -16.56
CA THR A 34 0.37 -0.08 -15.14
C THR A 34 1.27 1.12 -14.88
N LEU A 35 1.80 1.78 -15.91
CA LEU A 35 2.75 2.90 -15.75
C LEU A 35 2.16 4.02 -14.87
N VAL A 36 0.95 4.46 -15.18
CA VAL A 36 0.24 5.51 -14.41
C VAL A 36 -0.26 4.98 -13.06
N PRO A 37 -0.96 3.82 -12.96
CA PRO A 37 -1.36 3.26 -11.68
C PRO A 37 -0.20 3.12 -10.67
N GLU A 38 0.91 2.53 -11.06
CA GLU A 38 2.08 2.35 -10.18
C GLU A 38 2.67 3.68 -9.72
N ALA A 39 2.84 4.62 -10.66
CA ALA A 39 3.37 5.94 -10.34
C ALA A 39 2.43 6.74 -9.43
N PHE A 40 1.11 6.60 -9.60
CA PHE A 40 0.13 7.24 -8.74
C PHE A 40 0.22 6.71 -7.30
N SER A 41 0.30 5.38 -7.12
CA SER A 41 0.54 4.79 -5.80
C SER A 41 1.82 5.35 -5.17
N HIS A 42 2.96 5.31 -5.89
CA HIS A 42 4.22 5.89 -5.40
C HIS A 42 4.10 7.39 -5.06
N PHE A 43 3.44 8.16 -5.91
CA PHE A 43 3.18 9.58 -5.67
C PHE A 43 2.39 9.82 -4.37
N THR A 44 1.38 9.00 -4.07
CA THR A 44 0.61 9.16 -2.81
C THR A 44 1.49 8.97 -1.57
N TYR A 45 2.48 8.07 -1.64
CA TYR A 45 3.48 7.91 -0.57
C TYR A 45 4.41 9.12 -0.48
N HIS A 46 4.81 9.70 -1.61
CA HIS A 46 5.63 10.89 -1.60
C HIS A 46 4.90 12.13 -1.06
N GLU A 47 3.71 12.39 -1.57
CA GLU A 47 2.92 13.58 -1.25
C GLU A 47 2.47 13.58 0.22
N SER A 48 2.11 12.40 0.75
CA SER A 48 1.77 12.22 2.16
C SER A 48 2.97 12.22 3.11
N ASN A 49 4.16 12.55 2.61
CA ASN A 49 5.41 12.46 3.35
C ASN A 49 5.75 11.08 3.92
N GLY A 50 5.22 10.01 3.33
CA GLY A 50 5.41 8.64 3.76
C GLY A 50 4.41 8.19 4.83
N GLU A 51 3.31 8.92 5.05
CA GLU A 51 2.29 8.58 6.04
C GLU A 51 1.27 7.56 5.50
N ILE A 52 0.97 7.59 4.20
CA ILE A 52 0.02 6.67 3.57
C ILE A 52 0.50 6.18 2.19
N LEU A 53 -0.05 5.06 1.72
CA LEU A 53 0.07 4.58 0.35
C LEU A 53 -1.30 4.17 -0.17
N VAL A 54 -1.77 4.76 -1.27
CA VAL A 54 -3.00 4.33 -1.96
C VAL A 54 -2.65 3.22 -2.95
N THR A 55 -3.41 2.12 -2.93
CA THR A 55 -3.20 0.94 -3.78
C THR A 55 -4.54 0.25 -4.08
N ASP A 56 -4.50 -1.00 -4.56
CA ASP A 56 -5.67 -1.74 -5.08
C ASP A 56 -6.39 -0.95 -6.18
N LEU A 57 -5.59 -0.35 -7.08
CA LEU A 57 -6.11 0.49 -8.15
C LEU A 57 -6.82 -0.38 -9.19
N GLN A 58 -8.13 -0.27 -9.22
CA GLN A 58 -9.02 -1.04 -10.08
C GLN A 58 -10.15 -0.16 -10.63
N GLY A 59 -10.66 -0.50 -11.80
CA GLY A 59 -11.69 0.30 -12.48
C GLY A 59 -11.55 0.23 -13.99
N VAL A 60 -11.76 1.35 -14.68
CA VAL A 60 -11.77 1.40 -16.15
C VAL A 60 -10.77 2.41 -16.68
N TYR A 61 -10.02 2.01 -17.70
CA TYR A 61 -9.24 2.92 -18.55
C TYR A 61 -9.93 3.07 -19.91
N ASN A 62 -10.27 4.31 -20.29
CA ASN A 62 -10.97 4.60 -21.54
C ASN A 62 -10.06 5.28 -22.60
N GLN A 63 -8.77 4.94 -22.60
CA GLN A 63 -7.72 5.52 -23.47
C GLN A 63 -7.29 6.95 -23.14
N THR A 64 -8.10 7.71 -22.41
CA THR A 64 -7.81 9.12 -22.08
C THR A 64 -7.71 9.37 -20.58
N ARG A 65 -8.40 8.57 -19.76
CA ARG A 65 -8.35 8.66 -18.31
C ARG A 65 -8.58 7.30 -17.66
N TYR A 66 -8.03 7.18 -16.46
CA TYR A 66 -8.41 6.15 -15.50
C TYR A 66 -9.60 6.63 -14.68
N VAL A 67 -10.56 5.75 -14.45
CA VAL A 67 -11.61 5.92 -13.45
C VAL A 67 -11.45 4.77 -12.48
N PHE A 68 -10.81 5.04 -11.35
CA PHE A 68 -10.62 4.06 -10.29
C PHE A 68 -11.81 4.05 -9.33
N THR A 69 -12.07 2.89 -8.75
CA THR A 69 -13.02 2.67 -7.66
C THR A 69 -12.46 1.66 -6.66
N ASP A 70 -13.02 1.62 -5.46
CA ASP A 70 -12.66 0.69 -4.38
C ASP A 70 -11.14 0.59 -4.09
N PRO A 71 -10.42 1.70 -3.85
CA PRO A 71 -9.00 1.64 -3.50
C PRO A 71 -8.79 1.11 -2.07
N ALA A 72 -7.59 0.59 -1.82
CA ALA A 72 -7.09 0.34 -0.47
C ALA A 72 -6.09 1.44 -0.07
N ILE A 73 -6.01 1.73 1.24
CA ILE A 73 -5.06 2.71 1.77
C ILE A 73 -4.26 2.04 2.87
N HIS A 74 -2.94 1.99 2.73
CA HIS A 74 -2.05 1.55 3.79
C HIS A 74 -1.62 2.73 4.65
N SER A 75 -1.80 2.62 5.97
CA SER A 75 -1.43 3.68 6.92
C SER A 75 -0.15 3.35 7.70
N ILE A 76 0.73 4.34 7.85
CA ILE A 76 1.97 4.23 8.64
C ILE A 76 1.86 5.02 9.94
N GLU A 77 1.32 6.25 9.91
CA GLU A 77 1.33 7.16 11.06
C GLU A 77 0.03 7.97 11.19
N ILE A 78 -1.00 7.47 11.92
CA ILE A 78 -1.98 8.33 12.63
C ILE A 78 -2.59 7.54 13.81
N PRO A 79 -3.07 8.21 14.88
CA PRO A 79 -2.46 8.10 16.21
C PRO A 79 -2.42 6.66 16.75
N ARG A 80 -1.20 6.14 16.98
CA ARG A 80 -0.82 4.83 17.58
C ARG A 80 -0.80 3.61 16.63
N TYR A 81 -0.07 3.66 15.51
CA TYR A 81 0.37 2.45 14.79
C TYR A 81 -0.72 1.38 14.60
N THR A 82 -1.97 1.83 14.39
CA THR A 82 -3.13 0.95 14.48
C THR A 82 -3.24 0.24 13.14
N PHE A 83 -3.03 -1.07 13.15
CA PHE A 83 -3.21 -1.91 11.98
C PHE A 83 -4.67 -1.79 11.50
N GLY A 84 -4.89 -1.50 10.22
CA GLY A 84 -6.25 -1.46 9.66
C GLY A 84 -7.01 -0.13 9.81
N HIS A 85 -6.34 1.03 9.91
CA HIS A 85 -7.01 2.33 10.12
C HIS A 85 -8.05 2.65 9.03
N TYR A 86 -7.70 2.39 7.76
CA TYR A 86 -8.61 2.58 6.63
C TYR A 86 -9.46 1.35 6.29
N GLY A 87 -9.56 0.41 7.23
CA GLY A 87 -10.40 -0.78 7.12
C GLY A 87 -9.60 -2.07 6.88
N PRO A 88 -10.29 -3.18 6.57
CA PRO A 88 -9.72 -4.52 6.53
C PRO A 88 -8.79 -4.78 5.33
N THR A 89 -8.58 -3.82 4.44
CA THR A 89 -7.59 -3.91 3.34
C THR A 89 -6.31 -3.13 3.65
N ASP A 90 -6.29 -2.37 4.75
CA ASP A 90 -5.12 -1.63 5.24
C ASP A 90 -4.18 -2.58 6.01
N LEU A 91 -3.11 -2.98 5.33
CA LEU A 91 -2.03 -3.83 5.86
C LEU A 91 -0.86 -3.03 6.45
N GLY A 92 -1.05 -1.72 6.62
CA GLY A 92 -0.06 -0.78 7.14
C GLY A 92 1.30 -0.91 6.48
N VAL A 93 2.37 -0.95 7.28
CA VAL A 93 3.74 -1.00 6.76
C VAL A 93 4.02 -2.23 5.90
N PHE A 94 3.33 -3.35 6.12
CA PHE A 94 3.57 -4.56 5.33
C PHE A 94 3.12 -4.36 3.88
N GLY A 95 1.96 -3.74 3.68
CA GLY A 95 1.47 -3.40 2.34
C GLY A 95 2.38 -2.39 1.65
N VAL A 96 2.86 -1.38 2.37
CA VAL A 96 3.84 -0.40 1.84
C VAL A 96 5.14 -1.08 1.43
N MET A 97 5.72 -1.89 2.30
CA MET A 97 6.96 -2.60 2.04
C MET A 97 6.82 -3.54 0.85
N LYS A 98 5.72 -4.29 0.78
CA LYS A 98 5.45 -5.21 -0.32
C LYS A 98 5.27 -4.49 -1.65
N PHE A 99 4.58 -3.35 -1.67
CA PHE A 99 4.47 -2.52 -2.86
C PHE A 99 5.87 -2.11 -3.36
N PHE A 100 6.71 -1.52 -2.50
CA PHE A 100 8.03 -1.04 -2.91
C PHE A 100 9.04 -2.15 -3.22
N GLN A 101 8.86 -3.36 -2.70
CA GLN A 101 9.67 -4.53 -3.09
C GLN A 101 9.41 -4.94 -4.56
N ASN A 102 8.16 -4.84 -5.01
CA ASN A 102 7.75 -5.29 -6.34
C ASN A 102 7.71 -4.15 -7.38
N HIS A 103 7.50 -2.91 -6.92
CA HIS A 103 7.42 -1.74 -7.77
C HIS A 103 8.79 -1.43 -8.41
N LYS A 104 8.76 -1.16 -9.72
CA LYS A 104 9.90 -0.62 -10.44
C LYS A 104 9.56 0.80 -10.86
N CYS A 105 10.30 1.77 -10.31
CA CYS A 105 10.10 3.16 -10.67
C CYS A 105 10.17 3.35 -12.19
N ASN A 106 9.23 4.12 -12.72
CA ASN A 106 9.16 4.49 -14.13
C ASN A 106 9.43 5.99 -14.31
N LEU A 107 9.28 6.50 -15.53
CA LEU A 107 9.58 7.90 -15.87
C LEU A 107 8.77 8.93 -15.06
N LEU A 108 7.60 8.55 -14.53
CA LEU A 108 6.77 9.44 -13.70
C LEU A 108 7.19 9.42 -12.22
N CYS A 109 8.03 8.46 -11.82
CA CYS A 109 8.51 8.31 -10.45
C CYS A 109 9.76 9.14 -10.14
N ASP A 110 10.31 9.85 -11.12
CA ASP A 110 11.56 10.59 -10.94
C ASP A 110 11.45 11.63 -9.81
N GLY A 111 12.43 11.63 -8.91
CA GLY A 111 12.44 12.48 -7.71
C GLY A 111 11.45 12.11 -6.60
N LEU A 112 10.60 11.08 -6.78
CA LEU A 112 9.70 10.63 -5.73
C LEU A 112 10.45 9.87 -4.63
N ARG A 113 9.94 9.95 -3.40
CA ARG A 113 10.61 9.35 -2.23
C ARG A 113 10.28 7.88 -2.12
N ILE A 114 11.17 7.08 -1.56
CA ILE A 114 10.96 5.66 -1.25
C ILE A 114 11.16 5.41 0.25
N PRO A 115 10.60 4.33 0.83
CA PRO A 115 10.85 3.98 2.22
C PRO A 115 12.34 3.66 2.44
N GLU A 116 12.91 4.18 3.52
CA GLU A 116 14.31 3.95 3.88
C GLU A 116 14.49 2.61 4.63
N VAL A 117 14.31 1.50 3.90
CA VAL A 117 14.36 0.13 4.43
C VAL A 117 15.68 -0.20 5.12
N SER A 118 16.79 0.42 4.68
CA SER A 118 18.12 0.22 5.27
C SER A 118 18.20 0.62 6.74
N LYS A 119 17.28 1.47 7.23
CA LYS A 119 17.20 1.88 8.64
C LYS A 119 16.45 0.88 9.52
N VAL A 120 15.75 -0.08 8.94
CA VAL A 120 15.13 -1.17 9.72
C VAL A 120 16.24 -2.03 10.33
N SER A 121 16.19 -2.24 11.64
CA SER A 121 17.16 -3.05 12.39
C SER A 121 17.25 -4.47 11.84
N ASP A 122 18.48 -5.02 11.78
CA ASP A 122 18.72 -6.41 11.37
C ASP A 122 17.89 -7.42 12.17
N TYR A 123 17.59 -7.12 13.43
CA TYR A 123 16.72 -7.93 14.28
C TYR A 123 15.32 -8.17 13.68
N TRP A 124 14.78 -7.20 12.95
CA TRP A 124 13.43 -7.27 12.37
C TRP A 124 13.43 -7.68 10.91
N LYS A 125 14.57 -7.70 10.22
CA LYS A 125 14.63 -7.96 8.78
C LYS A 125 14.11 -9.34 8.41
N GLU A 126 14.49 -10.38 9.14
CA GLU A 126 14.03 -11.74 8.86
C GLU A 126 12.51 -11.87 9.02
N ASP A 127 11.93 -11.32 10.10
CA ASP A 127 10.49 -11.34 10.32
C ASP A 127 9.75 -10.49 9.26
N LEU A 128 10.33 -9.36 8.84
CA LEU A 128 9.79 -8.54 7.76
C LEU A 128 9.77 -9.31 6.44
N HIS A 129 10.86 -9.99 6.08
CA HIS A 129 10.92 -10.85 4.89
C HIS A 129 9.89 -11.97 4.96
N ARG A 130 9.77 -12.65 6.11
CA ARG A 130 8.75 -13.70 6.28
C ARG A 130 7.35 -13.19 6.00
N VAL A 131 7.01 -12.00 6.50
CA VAL A 131 5.69 -11.40 6.29
C VAL A 131 5.48 -10.91 4.85
N THR A 132 6.47 -10.26 4.26
CA THR A 132 6.33 -9.75 2.89
C THR A 132 6.36 -10.86 1.85
N ASP A 133 7.07 -11.96 2.12
CA ASP A 133 7.29 -13.04 1.15
C ASP A 133 6.29 -14.19 1.30
N SER A 134 5.54 -14.26 2.40
CA SER A 134 4.56 -15.32 2.69
C SER A 134 3.29 -15.29 1.82
N VAL A 135 3.02 -14.19 1.12
CA VAL A 135 1.78 -14.03 0.37
C VAL A 135 2.02 -14.32 -1.10
N GLU A 136 1.26 -15.27 -1.64
CA GLU A 136 1.33 -15.64 -3.05
C GLU A 136 0.92 -14.47 -3.96
N PHE A 137 1.62 -14.33 -5.09
CA PHE A 137 1.35 -13.33 -6.11
C PHE A 137 0.01 -13.62 -6.81
N LYS A 138 -1.09 -13.15 -6.21
CA LYS A 138 -2.47 -13.34 -6.69
C LYS A 138 -3.15 -11.98 -6.83
N SER A 139 -4.21 -11.92 -7.63
CA SER A 139 -4.96 -10.70 -7.91
C SER A 139 -5.99 -10.32 -6.83
N ASP A 140 -6.20 -11.17 -5.83
CA ASP A 140 -7.21 -10.96 -4.79
C ASP A 140 -6.81 -9.81 -3.85
N SER A 141 -7.73 -9.36 -2.97
CA SER A 141 -7.47 -8.25 -2.01
C SER A 141 -7.64 -8.65 -0.53
N THR A 142 -8.00 -9.91 -0.25
CA THR A 142 -8.32 -10.41 1.09
C THR A 142 -7.09 -10.93 1.84
N TYR A 143 -6.12 -10.06 2.13
CA TYR A 143 -4.84 -10.48 2.76
C TYR A 143 -4.73 -10.22 4.27
N THR A 144 -5.70 -9.54 4.88
CA THR A 144 -5.69 -9.35 6.35
C THR A 144 -5.74 -10.66 7.13
N TYR A 145 -6.30 -11.72 6.54
CA TYR A 145 -6.36 -13.05 7.15
C TYR A 145 -5.12 -13.91 6.89
N GLU A 146 -4.32 -13.58 5.86
CA GLU A 146 -3.16 -14.41 5.47
C GLU A 146 -1.91 -14.12 6.31
N LEU A 147 -1.84 -12.97 6.98
CA LEU A 147 -0.77 -12.67 7.95
C LEU A 147 -0.71 -13.68 9.12
N GLN A 148 -1.78 -14.43 9.37
CA GLN A 148 -1.78 -15.49 10.40
C GLN A 148 -1.00 -16.73 9.96
N ASN A 149 -0.77 -16.91 8.65
CA ASN A 149 -0.12 -18.09 8.08
C ASN A 149 1.41 -17.97 8.00
N VAL A 150 1.98 -16.84 8.43
CA VAL A 150 3.43 -16.54 8.35
C VAL A 150 4.26 -17.27 9.41
N GLY A 151 3.61 -18.01 10.31
CA GLY A 151 4.26 -18.76 11.39
C GLY A 151 4.83 -17.89 12.52
N LEU A 152 4.42 -16.62 12.61
CA LEU A 152 4.77 -15.71 13.70
C LEU A 152 3.56 -15.49 14.63
N PRO A 153 3.76 -15.38 15.95
CA PRO A 153 2.69 -14.99 16.87
C PRO A 153 2.12 -13.61 16.52
N ALA A 154 0.81 -13.40 16.68
CA ALA A 154 0.16 -12.11 16.38
C ALA A 154 0.82 -10.92 17.11
N GLN A 155 1.25 -11.11 18.36
CA GLN A 155 1.99 -10.09 19.11
C GLN A 155 3.31 -9.71 18.43
N ARG A 156 4.06 -10.71 17.92
CA ARG A 156 5.33 -10.50 17.21
C ARG A 156 5.11 -9.71 15.91
N ILE A 157 4.04 -10.00 15.18
CA ILE A 157 3.65 -9.28 13.96
C ILE A 157 3.31 -7.81 14.30
N GLN A 158 2.56 -7.57 15.38
CA GLN A 158 2.22 -6.23 15.81
C GLN A 158 3.47 -5.43 16.26
N GLU A 159 4.38 -6.07 17.00
CA GLU A 159 5.64 -5.46 17.41
C GLU A 159 6.51 -5.11 16.20
N LEU A 160 6.64 -6.03 15.25
CA LEU A 160 7.33 -5.80 13.98
C LEU A 160 6.72 -4.60 13.24
N HIS A 161 5.39 -4.59 13.07
CA HIS A 161 4.66 -3.51 12.41
C HIS A 161 4.99 -2.15 13.03
N ASN A 162 4.89 -2.05 14.36
CA ASN A 162 5.11 -0.80 15.08
C ASN A 162 6.56 -0.31 14.98
N ASN A 163 7.53 -1.21 15.10
CA ASN A 163 8.96 -0.87 15.01
C ASN A 163 9.33 -0.38 13.61
N VAL A 164 8.83 -1.06 12.56
CA VAL A 164 9.07 -0.64 11.18
C VAL A 164 8.38 0.70 10.90
N ALA A 165 7.14 0.88 11.36
CA ALA A 165 6.40 2.13 11.21
C ALA A 165 7.12 3.32 11.84
N GLU A 166 7.58 3.17 13.09
CA GLU A 166 8.35 4.20 13.80
C GLU A 166 9.66 4.54 13.06
N THR A 167 10.37 3.52 12.57
CA THR A 167 11.61 3.72 11.80
C THR A 167 11.38 4.54 10.53
N LEU A 168 10.33 4.23 9.77
CA LEU A 168 9.99 4.94 8.54
C LEU A 168 9.54 6.38 8.83
N ALA A 169 8.71 6.58 9.85
CA ALA A 169 8.24 7.91 10.27
C ALA A 169 9.38 8.84 10.69
N LEU A 170 10.35 8.35 11.47
CA LEU A 170 11.52 9.14 11.89
C LEU A 170 12.43 9.52 10.71
N SER A 171 12.48 8.67 9.69
CA SER A 171 13.28 8.89 8.50
C SER A 171 12.70 10.02 7.63
N GLY A 172 11.38 10.08 7.48
CA GLY A 172 10.70 11.14 6.74
C GLY A 172 10.84 12.54 7.35
N ARG A 173 11.02 12.64 8.68
CA ARG A 173 11.16 13.93 9.39
C ARG A 173 12.50 14.63 9.15
N HIS A 174 13.55 13.89 8.78
CA HIS A 174 14.89 14.45 8.53
C HIS A 174 15.05 15.05 7.12
N GLY A 175 14.12 14.79 6.20
CA GLY A 175 14.09 15.38 4.85
C GLY A 175 13.61 16.84 4.78
N LYS A 176 13.33 17.49 5.93
CA LYS A 176 12.80 18.87 6.03
C LYS A 176 13.81 20.00 5.71
N GLN A 177 14.88 19.72 4.97
CA GLN A 177 15.69 20.76 4.35
C GLN A 177 15.60 20.65 2.83
N LEU A 178 14.51 21.16 2.26
CA LEU A 178 14.55 21.70 0.91
C LEU A 178 14.04 23.14 0.94
N ASN A 179 15.02 24.00 0.70
CA ASN A 179 14.98 25.41 0.43
C ASN A 179 13.69 25.88 -0.26
N GLY A 180 13.14 26.96 0.28
CA GLY A 180 12.24 27.82 -0.47
C GLY A 180 12.89 28.35 -1.75
N THR A 181 12.02 28.78 -2.65
CA THR A 181 12.29 29.53 -3.90
C THR A 181 13.12 28.82 -4.97
N ARG A 182 12.45 28.44 -6.06
CA ARG A 182 12.40 29.25 -7.29
C ARG A 182 11.18 28.93 -8.13
#